data_AF-A0A9P9QQP9-F1
#
_entry.id   AF-A0A9P9QQP9-F1
#
_cell.length_a   1.000
_cell.length_b   1.000
_cell.length_c   1.000
_cell.angle_alpha   90.00
_cell.angle_beta   90.00
_cell.angle_gamma   90.00
#
_symmetry.space_group_name_H-M   'P 1'
#
loop_
_entity.id
_entity.type
_entity.pdbx_description
1 polymer ?
#
loop_
_entity_poly.entity_id
_entity_poly.type
_entity_poly.pdbx_seq_one_letter_code
_entity_poly.pdbx_strand_id
1 'polypeptide(L)'
;MTKIKSVEYFRVPPRWLFVKITDEDGRVGWGEGSLEGHTQAVEGCLDAYTTRIVGMEADEIEHIWQLLYRFGFYRGGPVMMSALSGIDIALWDLKARKLGVPIHQLLGGKLRSKLKVYAWIGGDRPDDVEIQAKGRQNQGFLAVKMNAMEDVGWMDTPSALDSCVERLKAVKSLGMDAGIDFHGRLHKPMAKQLAKLLEPHRPMFIEEPLLSENIEGIKNLSQHTTTPIALGERLHSRWDVKPYLESGAVDILQPDVCHVGGISELRRIATMCETYDVALAPHCPLGPIALAACVQVDACSANFAIQEMSLGIHYNAGTQDLTSYSKNPEVWNVKDGYIDLLTGPGLGIEIDEEQVRRLSAGAETWVSPGFLGPGGELLAGLCLIHFSYSAFISPKSFISVRKICTLTIRSSEDSASVSRESRESCTQRRHVDFGADVLGQLETSEGGMVNKDPEDALEDGQPLGPHTLHVTRYFL
;
A
#
# COMPACT_ATOMS: atom_id res chain seq x y z
N MET A 1 1.11 -35.07 -22.47
CA MET A 1 1.24 -33.75 -21.81
C MET A 1 1.90 -32.82 -22.82
N THR A 2 1.90 -31.51 -22.55
CA THR A 2 2.39 -30.47 -23.47
C THR A 2 3.44 -29.64 -22.76
N LYS A 3 4.57 -29.33 -23.40
CA LYS A 3 5.64 -28.61 -22.74
C LYS A 3 5.41 -27.10 -22.74
N ILE A 4 6.08 -26.43 -21.80
CA ILE A 4 6.24 -24.98 -21.80
C ILE A 4 7.06 -24.58 -23.02
N LYS A 5 6.46 -23.82 -23.93
CA LYS A 5 7.08 -23.32 -25.16
C LYS A 5 7.76 -21.97 -24.92
N SER A 6 7.11 -21.10 -24.15
CA SER A 6 7.63 -19.78 -23.80
C SER A 6 7.01 -19.25 -22.51
N VAL A 7 7.75 -18.37 -21.86
CA VAL A 7 7.27 -17.49 -20.78
C VAL A 7 7.48 -16.05 -21.28
N GLU A 8 6.47 -15.21 -21.13
CA GLU A 8 6.54 -13.76 -21.35
C GLU A 8 6.19 -13.07 -20.01
N TYR A 9 6.70 -11.87 -19.78
CA TYR A 9 6.27 -11.02 -18.67
C TYR A 9 6.07 -9.57 -19.11
N PHE A 10 5.17 -8.88 -18.41
CA PHE A 10 4.67 -7.56 -18.76
C PHE A 10 4.62 -6.68 -17.51
N ARG A 11 5.46 -5.65 -17.44
CA ARG A 11 5.18 -4.51 -16.56
C ARG A 11 3.92 -3.86 -17.07
N VAL A 12 2.97 -3.57 -16.19
CA VAL A 12 1.78 -2.79 -16.54
C VAL A 12 1.46 -1.77 -15.44
N PRO A 13 0.92 -0.59 -15.79
CA PRO A 13 0.31 0.31 -14.82
C PRO A 13 -0.72 -0.41 -13.92
N PRO A 14 -0.92 0.03 -12.67
CA PRO A 14 -0.21 1.12 -12.00
C PRO A 14 1.25 0.77 -11.66
N ARG A 15 1.55 -0.49 -11.34
CA ARG A 15 2.89 -0.99 -10.97
C ARG A 15 3.00 -2.54 -10.93
N TRP A 16 2.15 -3.25 -11.67
CA TRP A 16 2.05 -4.72 -11.62
C TRP A 16 2.99 -5.41 -12.62
N LEU A 17 3.30 -6.69 -12.34
CA LEU A 17 4.10 -7.55 -13.22
C LEU A 17 3.32 -8.83 -13.56
N PHE A 18 2.67 -8.84 -14.72
CA PHE A 18 1.96 -10.01 -15.22
C PHE A 18 2.93 -10.99 -15.88
N VAL A 19 2.66 -12.28 -15.75
CA VAL A 19 3.40 -13.39 -16.35
C VAL A 19 2.45 -14.20 -17.22
N LYS A 20 2.92 -14.61 -18.40
CA LYS A 20 2.15 -15.41 -19.36
C LYS A 20 2.97 -16.63 -19.76
N ILE A 21 2.41 -17.83 -19.57
CA ILE A 21 3.01 -19.08 -20.00
C ILE A 21 2.23 -19.61 -21.21
N THR A 22 2.95 -20.01 -22.26
CA THR A 22 2.37 -20.61 -23.47
C THR A 22 2.90 -22.04 -23.66
N ASP A 23 2.02 -22.99 -23.96
CA ASP A 23 2.40 -24.39 -24.26
C ASP A 23 2.74 -24.62 -25.75
N GLU A 24 3.25 -25.82 -26.08
CA GLU A 24 3.59 -26.22 -27.45
C GLU A 24 2.39 -26.15 -28.42
N ASP A 25 1.18 -26.43 -27.94
CA ASP A 25 -0.09 -26.35 -28.69
C ASP A 25 -0.61 -24.89 -28.83
N GLY A 26 0.04 -23.93 -28.18
CA GLY A 26 -0.32 -22.51 -28.22
C GLY A 26 -1.39 -22.08 -27.20
N ARG A 27 -1.73 -22.91 -26.21
CA ARG A 27 -2.62 -22.52 -25.10
C ARG A 27 -1.86 -21.65 -24.10
N VAL A 28 -2.60 -20.77 -23.43
CA VAL A 28 -2.06 -19.74 -22.54
C VAL A 28 -2.61 -19.91 -21.12
N GLY A 29 -1.76 -19.65 -20.13
CA GLY A 29 -2.18 -19.32 -18.76
C GLY A 29 -1.52 -18.03 -18.26
N TRP A 30 -2.22 -17.30 -17.41
CA TRP A 30 -1.82 -16.01 -16.85
C TRP A 30 -1.53 -16.10 -15.35
N GLY A 31 -0.50 -15.40 -14.90
CA GLY A 31 -0.07 -15.30 -13.50
C GLY A 31 0.43 -13.89 -13.19
N GLU A 32 0.70 -13.62 -11.91
CA GLU A 32 1.15 -12.31 -11.45
C GLU A 32 2.32 -12.49 -10.46
N GLY A 33 3.40 -11.76 -10.70
CA GLY A 33 4.63 -11.75 -9.90
C GLY A 33 4.96 -10.33 -9.44
N SER A 34 3.93 -9.52 -9.17
CA SER A 34 4.06 -8.15 -8.66
C SER A 34 4.91 -8.13 -7.39
N LEU A 35 5.84 -7.17 -7.32
CA LEU A 35 6.67 -6.86 -6.16
C LEU A 35 7.09 -5.39 -6.26
N GLU A 36 6.34 -4.55 -5.56
CA GLU A 36 6.45 -3.10 -5.54
C GLU A 36 7.88 -2.62 -5.25
N GLY A 37 8.35 -1.66 -6.04
CA GLY A 37 9.69 -1.06 -5.92
C GLY A 37 10.85 -1.97 -6.38
N HIS A 38 10.60 -3.25 -6.65
CA HIS A 38 11.63 -4.26 -6.93
C HIS A 38 11.39 -5.07 -8.22
N THR A 39 10.48 -4.62 -9.10
CA THR A 39 10.10 -5.28 -10.36
C THR A 39 11.29 -5.81 -11.16
N GLN A 40 12.36 -5.01 -11.32
CA GLN A 40 13.56 -5.37 -12.09
C GLN A 40 14.29 -6.61 -11.54
N ALA A 41 14.25 -6.82 -10.23
CA ALA A 41 14.86 -7.99 -9.60
C ALA A 41 14.01 -9.26 -9.86
N VAL A 42 12.68 -9.11 -9.89
CA VAL A 42 11.77 -10.21 -10.25
C VAL A 42 11.93 -10.58 -11.72
N GLU A 43 12.04 -9.61 -12.62
CA GLU A 43 12.28 -9.84 -14.06
C GLU A 43 13.56 -10.65 -14.32
N GLY A 44 14.70 -10.23 -13.74
CA GLY A 44 15.95 -11.00 -13.85
C GLY A 44 15.89 -12.40 -13.19
N CYS A 45 14.97 -12.60 -12.24
CA CYS A 45 14.69 -13.92 -11.67
C CYS A 45 13.79 -14.75 -12.60
N LEU A 46 12.77 -14.14 -13.23
CA LEU A 46 11.92 -14.75 -14.25
C LEU A 46 12.72 -15.19 -15.48
N ASP A 47 13.72 -14.42 -15.94
CA ASP A 47 14.66 -14.83 -16.99
C ASP A 47 15.39 -16.13 -16.61
N ALA A 48 15.94 -16.17 -15.40
CA ALA A 48 16.69 -17.29 -14.87
C ALA A 48 15.82 -18.54 -14.58
N TYR A 49 14.54 -18.34 -14.25
CA TYR A 49 13.56 -19.41 -14.07
C TYR A 49 13.01 -19.92 -15.41
N THR A 50 12.69 -19.03 -16.35
CA THR A 50 12.27 -19.35 -17.73
C THR A 50 13.29 -20.27 -18.41
N THR A 51 14.57 -19.91 -18.30
CA THR A 51 15.71 -20.70 -18.83
C THR A 51 15.76 -22.14 -18.28
N ARG A 52 15.15 -22.42 -17.12
CA ARG A 52 15.09 -23.76 -16.51
C ARG A 52 13.85 -24.55 -16.88
N ILE A 53 12.73 -23.89 -17.22
CA ILE A 53 11.41 -24.54 -17.34
C ILE A 53 10.87 -24.66 -18.78
N VAL A 54 11.40 -23.88 -19.74
CA VAL A 54 11.07 -24.10 -21.16
C VAL A 54 11.50 -25.51 -21.56
N GLY A 55 10.58 -26.26 -22.19
CA GLY A 55 10.75 -27.68 -22.53
C GLY A 55 10.36 -28.67 -21.42
N MET A 56 9.97 -28.21 -20.23
CA MET A 56 9.34 -29.06 -19.19
C MET A 56 7.83 -29.24 -19.44
N GLU A 57 7.26 -30.36 -19.00
CA GLU A 57 5.82 -30.62 -19.09
C GLU A 57 5.01 -29.63 -18.22
N ALA A 58 4.16 -28.82 -18.83
CA ALA A 58 3.49 -27.70 -18.16
C ALA A 58 2.48 -28.12 -17.08
N ASP A 59 1.99 -29.36 -17.14
CA ASP A 59 0.98 -29.86 -16.21
C ASP A 59 1.60 -30.35 -14.87
N GLU A 60 2.93 -30.46 -14.78
CA GLU A 60 3.69 -30.95 -13.63
C GLU A 60 4.04 -29.83 -12.61
N ILE A 61 3.02 -29.08 -12.20
CA ILE A 61 3.14 -27.84 -11.41
C ILE A 61 3.96 -28.03 -10.13
N GLU A 62 3.66 -29.06 -9.32
CA GLU A 62 4.40 -29.35 -8.08
C GLU A 62 5.89 -29.65 -8.34
N HIS A 63 6.21 -30.36 -9.44
CA HIS A 63 7.60 -30.64 -9.80
C HIS A 63 8.35 -29.36 -10.19
N ILE A 64 7.73 -28.49 -11.00
CA ILE A 64 8.28 -27.18 -11.38
C ILE A 64 8.46 -26.30 -10.12
N TRP A 65 7.47 -26.25 -9.23
CA TRP A 65 7.51 -25.49 -7.99
C TRP A 65 8.68 -25.93 -7.09
N GLN A 66 8.81 -27.24 -6.86
CA GLN A 66 9.90 -27.81 -6.06
C GLN A 66 11.27 -27.61 -6.72
N LEU A 67 11.36 -27.68 -8.06
CA LEU A 67 12.59 -27.42 -8.81
C LEU A 67 13.04 -25.96 -8.64
N LEU A 68 12.16 -25.00 -8.92
CA LEU A 68 12.47 -23.57 -8.83
C LEU A 68 12.82 -23.17 -7.38
N TYR A 69 12.04 -23.60 -6.40
CA TYR A 69 12.28 -23.31 -4.99
C TYR A 69 13.56 -23.94 -4.42
N ARG A 70 14.04 -25.08 -4.94
CA ARG A 70 15.10 -25.88 -4.28
C ARG A 70 16.41 -26.01 -5.05
N PHE A 71 16.39 -25.98 -6.39
CA PHE A 71 17.61 -26.17 -7.20
C PHE A 71 18.48 -24.90 -7.24
N GLY A 72 17.97 -23.75 -6.81
CA GLY A 72 18.75 -22.52 -6.60
C GLY A 72 19.75 -22.57 -5.43
N PHE A 73 19.80 -23.68 -4.68
CA PHE A 73 20.50 -23.85 -3.40
C PHE A 73 19.96 -22.93 -2.29
N TYR A 74 20.14 -21.62 -2.42
CA TYR A 74 19.45 -20.59 -1.65
C TYR A 74 17.97 -20.55 -2.05
N ARG A 75 17.08 -20.15 -1.13
CA ARG A 75 15.61 -20.24 -1.27
C ARG A 75 14.93 -19.09 -0.55
N GLY A 76 13.67 -18.83 -0.91
CA GLY A 76 12.83 -17.85 -0.20
C GLY A 76 13.20 -16.40 -0.48
N GLY A 77 12.64 -15.50 0.32
CA GLY A 77 12.77 -14.04 0.15
C GLY A 77 11.93 -13.48 -1.01
N PRO A 78 11.65 -12.16 -0.98
CA PRO A 78 10.60 -11.54 -1.80
C PRO A 78 10.79 -11.76 -3.30
N VAL A 79 12.01 -11.57 -3.81
CA VAL A 79 12.28 -11.63 -5.25
C VAL A 79 12.07 -13.03 -5.84
N MET A 80 12.66 -14.06 -5.25
CA MET A 80 12.56 -15.43 -5.77
C MET A 80 11.16 -16.01 -5.59
N MET A 81 10.49 -15.70 -4.48
CA MET A 81 9.12 -16.16 -4.27
C MET A 81 8.12 -15.42 -5.17
N SER A 82 8.34 -14.14 -5.49
CA SER A 82 7.47 -13.41 -6.43
C SER A 82 7.61 -13.87 -7.89
N ALA A 83 8.83 -14.19 -8.33
CA ALA A 83 9.05 -14.84 -9.62
C ALA A 83 8.42 -16.25 -9.67
N LEU A 84 8.45 -16.98 -8.56
CA LEU A 84 7.82 -18.29 -8.43
C LEU A 84 6.29 -18.19 -8.47
N SER A 85 5.68 -17.20 -7.79
CA SER A 85 4.22 -16.99 -7.81
C SER A 85 3.69 -16.72 -9.20
N GLY A 86 4.33 -15.83 -9.96
CA GLY A 86 3.90 -15.51 -11.32
C GLY A 86 3.93 -16.73 -12.25
N ILE A 87 4.88 -17.64 -12.06
CA ILE A 87 4.95 -18.92 -12.78
C ILE A 87 3.89 -19.90 -12.28
N ASP A 88 3.76 -20.09 -10.96
CA ASP A 88 2.82 -21.05 -10.35
C ASP A 88 1.36 -20.74 -10.72
N ILE A 89 0.95 -19.48 -10.60
CA ILE A 89 -0.40 -19.02 -10.95
C ILE A 89 -0.67 -19.25 -12.45
N ALA A 90 0.30 -18.93 -13.32
CA ALA A 90 0.18 -19.13 -14.76
C ALA A 90 0.08 -20.62 -15.16
N LEU A 91 0.80 -21.51 -14.47
CA LEU A 91 0.69 -22.96 -14.68
C LEU A 91 -0.65 -23.51 -14.21
N TRP A 92 -1.17 -23.04 -13.07
CA TRP A 92 -2.51 -23.40 -12.58
C TRP A 92 -3.61 -22.93 -13.54
N ASP A 93 -3.54 -21.69 -14.01
CA ASP A 93 -4.49 -21.13 -14.99
C ASP A 93 -4.46 -21.93 -16.30
N LEU A 94 -3.27 -22.20 -16.86
CA LEU A 94 -3.09 -23.01 -18.06
C LEU A 94 -3.68 -24.42 -17.90
N LYS A 95 -3.37 -25.11 -16.80
CA LYS A 95 -3.83 -26.48 -16.54
C LYS A 95 -5.35 -26.55 -16.35
N ALA A 96 -5.93 -25.61 -15.62
CA ALA A 96 -7.36 -25.57 -15.38
C ALA A 96 -8.15 -25.13 -16.65
N ARG A 97 -7.61 -24.22 -17.48
CA ARG A 97 -8.16 -23.90 -18.80
C ARG A 97 -8.16 -25.09 -19.76
N LYS A 98 -7.09 -25.89 -19.83
CA LYS A 98 -7.05 -27.15 -20.61
C LYS A 98 -8.17 -28.12 -20.24
N LEU A 99 -8.52 -28.17 -18.96
CA LEU A 99 -9.53 -29.08 -18.39
C LEU A 99 -10.94 -28.48 -18.38
N GLY A 100 -11.12 -27.21 -18.79
CA GLY A 100 -12.42 -26.54 -18.84
C GLY A 100 -13.06 -26.26 -17.49
N VAL A 101 -12.28 -26.16 -16.41
CA VAL A 101 -12.76 -25.97 -15.02
C VAL A 101 -12.06 -24.81 -14.32
N PRO A 102 -12.69 -24.16 -13.31
CA PRO A 102 -11.99 -23.26 -12.40
C PRO A 102 -11.01 -24.04 -11.51
N ILE A 103 -9.89 -23.40 -11.13
CA ILE A 103 -8.82 -23.99 -10.32
C ILE A 103 -9.34 -24.60 -9.01
N HIS A 104 -10.33 -24.00 -8.35
CA HIS A 104 -10.89 -24.50 -7.10
C HIS A 104 -11.51 -25.92 -7.21
N GLN A 105 -11.89 -26.39 -8.41
CA GLN A 105 -12.29 -27.79 -8.61
C GLN A 105 -11.09 -28.75 -8.53
N LEU A 106 -9.92 -28.32 -9.03
CA LEU A 106 -8.67 -29.08 -8.93
C LEU A 106 -8.10 -29.07 -7.50
N LEU A 107 -8.41 -28.04 -6.70
CA LEU A 107 -8.04 -27.93 -5.28
C LEU A 107 -8.98 -28.70 -4.33
N GLY A 108 -9.89 -29.54 -4.86
CA GLY A 108 -10.80 -30.40 -4.09
C GLY A 108 -12.27 -29.96 -4.06
N GLY A 109 -12.61 -28.85 -4.72
CA GLY A 109 -13.96 -28.31 -4.77
C GLY A 109 -14.17 -27.07 -3.88
N LYS A 110 -15.36 -26.46 -3.99
CA LYS A 110 -15.74 -25.25 -3.26
C LYS A 110 -16.47 -25.58 -1.95
N LEU A 111 -16.11 -24.88 -0.87
CA LEU A 111 -16.81 -24.91 0.42
C LEU A 111 -17.91 -23.83 0.53
N ARG A 112 -17.90 -22.86 -0.39
CA ARG A 112 -18.76 -21.66 -0.38
C ARG A 112 -19.12 -21.22 -1.79
N SER A 113 -20.22 -20.47 -1.95
CA SER A 113 -20.72 -19.98 -3.26
C SER A 113 -20.38 -18.51 -3.54
N LYS A 114 -20.01 -17.76 -2.51
CA LYS A 114 -19.63 -16.34 -2.54
C LYS A 114 -18.57 -16.08 -1.48
N LEU A 115 -17.76 -15.03 -1.66
CA LEU A 115 -16.66 -14.66 -0.76
C LEU A 115 -16.94 -13.30 -0.13
N LYS A 116 -16.73 -13.16 1.20
CA LYS A 116 -16.84 -11.87 1.90
C LYS A 116 -15.63 -11.01 1.52
N VAL A 117 -15.84 -9.73 1.25
CA VAL A 117 -14.77 -8.81 0.79
C VAL A 117 -14.72 -7.50 1.58
N TYR A 118 -13.54 -6.88 1.64
CA TYR A 118 -13.35 -5.51 2.12
C TYR A 118 -12.58 -4.66 1.10
N ALA A 119 -12.77 -3.34 1.17
CA ALA A 119 -12.04 -2.38 0.33
C ALA A 119 -11.16 -1.45 1.16
N TRP A 120 -10.04 -1.01 0.58
CA TRP A 120 -9.18 -0.02 1.24
C TRP A 120 -9.73 1.41 1.08
N ILE A 121 -9.66 2.21 2.15
CA ILE A 121 -9.95 3.66 2.16
C ILE A 121 -8.76 4.43 2.73
N GLY A 122 -8.37 5.50 2.05
CA GLY A 122 -7.33 6.42 2.51
C GLY A 122 -7.92 7.65 3.18
N GLY A 123 -7.07 8.67 3.33
CA GLY A 123 -7.40 9.89 4.05
C GLY A 123 -6.99 9.78 5.51
N ASP A 124 -6.07 10.65 5.91
CA ASP A 124 -5.53 10.65 7.28
C ASP A 124 -6.35 11.58 8.22
N ARG A 125 -7.39 12.21 7.67
CA ARG A 125 -8.38 13.07 8.34
C ARG A 125 -9.77 12.40 8.42
N PRO A 126 -10.57 12.65 9.47
CA PRO A 126 -11.93 12.12 9.62
C PRO A 126 -12.87 12.38 8.44
N ASP A 127 -12.93 13.62 7.94
CA ASP A 127 -13.87 14.03 6.89
C ASP A 127 -13.61 13.28 5.56
N ASP A 128 -12.34 13.10 5.21
CA ASP A 128 -11.90 12.36 4.02
C ASP A 128 -12.25 10.86 4.13
N VAL A 129 -12.11 10.29 5.33
CA VAL A 129 -12.47 8.89 5.64
C VAL A 129 -13.97 8.66 5.54
N GLU A 130 -14.81 9.57 6.07
CA GLU A 130 -16.26 9.41 5.99
C GLU A 130 -16.76 9.44 4.53
N ILE A 131 -16.19 10.33 3.71
CA ILE A 131 -16.49 10.41 2.26
C ILE A 131 -16.08 9.12 1.54
N GLN A 132 -14.87 8.62 1.79
CA GLN A 132 -14.39 7.38 1.15
C GLN A 132 -15.14 6.14 1.63
N ALA A 133 -15.46 6.04 2.93
CA ALA A 133 -16.26 4.96 3.49
C ALA A 133 -17.68 4.93 2.88
N LYS A 134 -18.35 6.08 2.77
CA LYS A 134 -19.62 6.21 2.01
C LYS A 134 -19.46 5.78 0.55
N GLY A 135 -18.33 6.10 -0.08
CA GLY A 135 -17.96 5.61 -1.41
C GLY A 135 -17.94 4.07 -1.50
N ARG A 136 -17.33 3.39 -0.53
CA ARG A 136 -17.31 1.92 -0.44
C ARG A 136 -18.67 1.32 -0.10
N GLN A 137 -19.44 1.96 0.77
CA GLN A 137 -20.81 1.55 1.10
C GLN A 137 -21.71 1.59 -0.14
N ASN A 138 -21.61 2.64 -0.95
CA ASN A 138 -22.33 2.77 -2.23
C ASN A 138 -21.86 1.77 -3.30
N GLN A 139 -20.62 1.28 -3.20
CA GLN A 139 -20.09 0.15 -4.00
C GLN A 139 -20.52 -1.23 -3.47
N GLY A 140 -21.32 -1.29 -2.39
CA GLY A 140 -21.84 -2.53 -1.82
C GLY A 140 -20.92 -3.22 -0.79
N PHE A 141 -19.81 -2.61 -0.38
CA PHE A 141 -18.98 -3.13 0.70
C PHE A 141 -19.63 -2.89 2.08
N LEU A 142 -19.41 -3.82 3.02
CA LEU A 142 -19.81 -3.68 4.43
C LEU A 142 -18.62 -3.55 5.39
N ALA A 143 -17.40 -3.75 4.88
CA ALA A 143 -16.15 -3.67 5.63
C ALA A 143 -15.07 -2.94 4.82
N VAL A 144 -14.17 -2.26 5.50
CA VAL A 144 -13.02 -1.56 4.92
C VAL A 144 -11.71 -1.85 5.67
N LYS A 145 -10.58 -1.49 5.06
CA LYS A 145 -9.29 -1.32 5.77
C LYS A 145 -8.81 0.13 5.62
N MET A 146 -8.19 0.68 6.67
CA MET A 146 -7.67 2.06 6.71
C MET A 146 -6.33 2.14 7.45
N ASN A 147 -5.52 3.16 7.13
CA ASN A 147 -4.33 3.54 7.89
C ASN A 147 -4.65 3.70 9.39
N ALA A 148 -3.77 3.18 10.24
CA ALA A 148 -3.69 3.56 11.65
C ALA A 148 -3.17 5.00 11.80
N MET A 149 -2.03 5.31 11.19
CA MET A 149 -1.31 6.58 11.37
C MET A 149 -0.56 6.99 10.10
N GLU A 150 -0.24 8.29 10.01
CA GLU A 150 0.88 8.79 9.21
C GLU A 150 2.23 8.34 9.83
N ASP A 151 3.35 8.92 9.39
CA ASP A 151 4.64 8.72 10.07
C ASP A 151 4.63 9.27 11.50
N VAL A 152 5.22 8.51 12.42
CA VAL A 152 5.32 8.82 13.86
C VAL A 152 6.70 8.48 14.40
N GLY A 153 7.14 9.18 15.45
CA GLY A 153 8.42 8.91 16.10
C GLY A 153 8.48 7.57 16.85
N TRP A 154 9.70 7.13 17.17
CA TRP A 154 9.98 5.99 18.07
C TRP A 154 9.25 6.08 19.42
N MET A 155 9.05 7.32 19.87
CA MET A 155 8.10 7.71 20.91
C MET A 155 7.57 9.09 20.50
N ASP A 156 6.25 9.22 20.42
CA ASP A 156 5.57 10.44 19.97
C ASP A 156 4.56 10.90 21.03
N THR A 157 3.88 12.03 20.80
CA THR A 157 2.80 12.46 21.69
C THR A 157 1.64 11.45 21.67
N PRO A 158 1.12 10.99 22.82
CA PRO A 158 -0.06 10.12 22.86
C PRO A 158 -1.27 10.69 22.12
N SER A 159 -1.40 12.02 22.07
CA SER A 159 -2.49 12.71 21.36
C SER A 159 -2.46 12.56 19.84
N ALA A 160 -1.37 12.06 19.24
CA ALA A 160 -1.35 11.72 17.82
C ALA A 160 -2.32 10.56 17.51
N LEU A 161 -2.47 9.64 18.47
CA LEU A 161 -3.27 8.42 18.33
C LEU A 161 -4.78 8.69 18.23
N ASP A 162 -5.25 9.82 18.76
CA ASP A 162 -6.66 10.19 18.82
C ASP A 162 -7.28 10.32 17.40
N SER A 163 -6.50 10.75 16.41
CA SER A 163 -6.95 10.85 15.00
C SER A 163 -7.39 9.49 14.44
N CYS A 164 -6.66 8.42 14.76
CA CYS A 164 -7.03 7.06 14.37
C CYS A 164 -8.36 6.62 15.01
N VAL A 165 -8.60 7.00 16.26
CA VAL A 165 -9.79 6.67 17.02
C VAL A 165 -11.02 7.37 16.45
N GLU A 166 -10.92 8.66 16.11
CA GLU A 166 -12.02 9.39 15.47
C GLU A 166 -12.30 8.90 14.04
N ARG A 167 -11.27 8.54 13.25
CA ARG A 167 -11.48 7.92 11.92
C ARG A 167 -12.21 6.58 12.03
N LEU A 168 -11.87 5.72 13.01
CA LEU A 168 -12.59 4.47 13.25
C LEU A 168 -14.04 4.72 13.69
N LYS A 169 -14.29 5.70 14.58
CA LYS A 169 -15.64 6.09 14.98
C LYS A 169 -16.47 6.58 13.79
N ALA A 170 -15.89 7.36 12.87
CA ALA A 170 -16.56 7.82 11.66
C ALA A 170 -17.02 6.64 10.79
N VAL A 171 -16.15 5.67 10.49
CA VAL A 171 -16.52 4.45 9.74
C VAL A 171 -17.61 3.65 10.47
N LYS A 172 -17.47 3.45 11.78
CA LYS A 172 -18.45 2.71 12.60
C LYS A 172 -19.82 3.39 12.67
N SER A 173 -19.88 4.73 12.59
CA SER A 173 -21.15 5.48 12.58
C SER A 173 -21.99 5.21 11.33
N LEU A 174 -21.35 4.85 10.21
CA LEU A 174 -22.00 4.44 8.96
C LEU A 174 -22.52 2.99 9.00
N GLY A 175 -22.33 2.28 10.12
CA GLY A 175 -22.67 0.86 10.26
C GLY A 175 -21.69 -0.10 9.57
N MET A 176 -20.51 0.39 9.17
CA MET A 176 -19.46 -0.43 8.53
C MET A 176 -18.46 -0.98 9.54
N ASP A 177 -17.86 -2.12 9.22
CA ASP A 177 -16.70 -2.64 9.94
C ASP A 177 -15.37 -2.13 9.35
N ALA A 178 -14.31 -2.11 10.16
CA ALA A 178 -12.99 -1.63 9.75
C ALA A 178 -11.87 -2.48 10.34
N GLY A 179 -10.92 -2.93 9.50
CA GLY A 179 -9.57 -3.34 9.91
C GLY A 179 -8.64 -2.12 9.96
N ILE A 180 -7.68 -2.12 10.89
CA ILE A 180 -6.78 -0.98 11.13
C ILE A 180 -5.34 -1.39 10.85
N ASP A 181 -4.73 -0.77 9.85
CA ASP A 181 -3.43 -1.15 9.31
C ASP A 181 -2.29 -0.29 9.89
N PHE A 182 -1.39 -0.91 10.65
CA PHE A 182 -0.28 -0.22 11.32
C PHE A 182 0.97 -0.18 10.42
N HIS A 183 1.03 -0.97 9.34
CA HIS A 183 2.14 -1.06 8.38
C HIS A 183 3.55 -1.20 9.00
N GLY A 184 3.65 -1.70 10.23
CA GLY A 184 4.89 -1.71 11.02
C GLY A 184 5.45 -0.34 11.41
N ARG A 185 4.77 0.79 11.10
CA ARG A 185 5.25 2.17 11.34
C ARG A 185 5.20 2.58 12.81
N LEU A 186 4.30 1.96 13.60
CA LEU A 186 4.16 2.24 15.02
C LEU A 186 5.18 1.43 15.84
N HIS A 187 5.97 2.12 16.66
CA HIS A 187 6.89 1.46 17.60
C HIS A 187 6.14 0.93 18.84
N LYS A 188 6.67 -0.12 19.47
CA LYS A 188 6.05 -0.85 20.60
C LYS A 188 5.46 0.03 21.73
N PRO A 189 6.05 1.17 22.14
CA PRO A 189 5.43 2.07 23.13
C PRO A 189 4.11 2.69 22.66
N MET A 190 4.02 3.06 21.37
CA MET A 190 2.85 3.70 20.77
C MET A 190 1.81 2.67 20.32
N ALA A 191 2.26 1.57 19.68
CA ALA A 191 1.38 0.50 19.20
C ALA A 191 0.49 -0.08 20.30
N LYS A 192 1.04 -0.30 21.51
CA LYS A 192 0.28 -0.78 22.68
C LYS A 192 -0.75 0.22 23.20
N GLN A 193 -0.47 1.52 23.11
CA GLN A 193 -1.42 2.57 23.50
C GLN A 193 -2.56 2.64 22.49
N LEU A 194 -2.26 2.64 21.18
CA LEU A 194 -3.29 2.68 20.14
C LEU A 194 -4.18 1.44 20.17
N ALA A 195 -3.59 0.24 20.31
CA ALA A 195 -4.36 -1.00 20.46
C ALA A 195 -5.38 -0.93 21.61
N LYS A 196 -5.02 -0.27 22.73
CA LYS A 196 -5.91 -0.10 23.89
C LYS A 196 -6.97 1.00 23.69
N LEU A 197 -6.67 2.03 22.91
CA LEU A 197 -7.62 3.08 22.54
C LEU A 197 -8.65 2.61 21.48
N LEU A 198 -8.26 1.68 20.60
CA LEU A 198 -9.14 1.11 19.58
C LEU A 198 -10.07 0.00 20.11
N GLU A 199 -9.66 -0.73 21.15
CA GLU A 199 -10.42 -1.87 21.71
C GLU A 199 -11.90 -1.55 22.03
N PRO A 200 -12.27 -0.41 22.68
CA PRO A 200 -13.67 -0.05 22.91
C PRO A 200 -14.50 0.16 21.63
N HIS A 201 -13.85 0.43 20.50
CA HIS A 201 -14.47 0.71 19.20
C HIS A 201 -14.51 -0.53 18.29
N ARG A 202 -13.96 -1.66 18.75
CA ARG A 202 -14.11 -3.00 18.17
C ARG A 202 -13.82 -3.04 16.65
N PRO A 203 -12.61 -2.66 16.20
CA PRO A 203 -12.18 -2.94 14.83
C PRO A 203 -12.16 -4.46 14.58
N MET A 204 -12.17 -4.86 13.31
CA MET A 204 -12.09 -6.28 12.93
C MET A 204 -10.76 -6.92 13.35
N PHE A 205 -9.68 -6.16 13.19
CA PHE A 205 -8.31 -6.57 13.49
C PHE A 205 -7.38 -5.36 13.56
N ILE A 206 -6.20 -5.58 14.12
CA ILE A 206 -5.01 -4.73 14.00
C ILE A 206 -4.01 -5.47 13.09
N GLU A 207 -3.68 -4.89 11.95
CA GLU A 207 -2.78 -5.46 10.93
C GLU A 207 -1.36 -4.88 11.03
N GLU A 208 -0.35 -5.75 10.85
CA GLU A 208 1.09 -5.43 10.92
C GLU A 208 1.46 -4.48 12.09
N PRO A 209 1.10 -4.81 13.36
CA PRO A 209 1.23 -3.91 14.52
C PRO A 209 2.66 -3.46 14.84
N LEU A 210 3.64 -4.24 14.38
CA LEU A 210 5.09 -4.06 14.48
C LEU A 210 5.72 -4.80 13.29
N LEU A 211 6.95 -4.42 12.91
CA LEU A 211 7.70 -5.12 11.86
C LEU A 211 7.87 -6.63 12.15
N SER A 212 7.68 -7.44 11.10
CA SER A 212 7.66 -8.92 11.07
C SER A 212 8.93 -9.62 11.57
N GLU A 213 10.02 -8.88 11.75
CA GLU A 213 11.29 -9.34 12.29
C GLU A 213 11.26 -9.44 13.83
N ASN A 214 10.22 -8.93 14.49
CA ASN A 214 10.10 -8.80 15.95
C ASN A 214 8.94 -9.64 16.52
N ILE A 215 9.01 -10.97 16.33
CA ILE A 215 8.01 -11.96 16.76
C ILE A 215 7.70 -11.82 18.26
N GLU A 216 8.71 -11.62 19.11
CA GLU A 216 8.56 -11.42 20.56
C GLU A 216 7.86 -10.10 20.90
N GLY A 217 8.06 -9.07 20.07
CA GLY A 217 7.32 -7.82 20.12
C GLY A 217 5.83 -8.03 19.86
N ILE A 218 5.51 -8.72 18.77
CA ILE A 218 4.15 -8.98 18.28
C ILE A 218 3.40 -9.89 19.27
N LYS A 219 3.99 -11.02 19.68
CA LYS A 219 3.44 -11.89 20.73
C LYS A 219 3.20 -11.17 22.05
N ASN A 220 4.08 -10.24 22.43
CA ASN A 220 3.87 -9.47 23.64
C ASN A 220 2.80 -8.37 23.46
N LEU A 221 2.50 -7.94 22.24
CA LEU A 221 1.43 -6.98 21.96
C LEU A 221 0.05 -7.66 21.92
N SER A 222 -0.08 -8.85 21.30
CA SER A 222 -1.35 -9.61 21.29
C SER A 222 -1.86 -9.87 22.72
N GLN A 223 -0.96 -10.19 23.65
CA GLN A 223 -1.24 -10.35 25.08
C GLN A 223 -1.78 -9.10 25.82
N HIS A 224 -1.89 -7.94 25.17
CA HIS A 224 -2.37 -6.68 25.78
C HIS A 224 -3.67 -6.15 25.19
N THR A 225 -4.31 -6.87 24.27
CA THR A 225 -5.57 -6.46 23.64
C THR A 225 -6.50 -7.65 23.41
N THR A 226 -7.81 -7.42 23.35
CA THR A 226 -8.80 -8.40 22.88
C THR A 226 -9.17 -8.23 21.40
N THR A 227 -8.61 -7.21 20.73
CA THR A 227 -8.69 -7.03 19.28
C THR A 227 -7.81 -8.06 18.56
N PRO A 228 -8.31 -8.80 17.55
CA PRO A 228 -7.51 -9.75 16.79
C PRO A 228 -6.27 -9.13 16.15
N ILE A 229 -5.15 -9.84 16.18
CA ILE A 229 -3.92 -9.48 15.49
C ILE A 229 -3.86 -10.18 14.13
N ALA A 230 -3.64 -9.39 13.09
CA ALA A 230 -3.48 -9.82 11.71
C ALA A 230 -2.08 -9.46 11.20
N LEU A 231 -1.46 -10.37 10.44
CA LEU A 231 -0.08 -10.24 9.96
C LEU A 231 0.17 -11.26 8.84
N GLY A 232 1.04 -10.94 7.88
CA GLY A 232 1.51 -11.93 6.91
C GLY A 232 2.03 -11.41 5.59
N GLU A 233 1.83 -10.12 5.25
CA GLU A 233 2.19 -9.56 3.95
C GLU A 233 3.70 -9.71 3.65
N ARG A 234 4.52 -9.74 4.72
CA ARG A 234 6.00 -9.81 4.69
C ARG A 234 6.57 -11.22 4.89
N LEU A 235 5.71 -12.25 4.93
CA LEU A 235 6.10 -13.65 5.15
C LEU A 235 6.07 -14.42 3.83
N HIS A 236 7.22 -14.92 3.40
CA HIS A 236 7.43 -15.39 2.01
C HIS A 236 7.24 -16.90 1.82
N SER A 237 6.96 -17.66 2.87
CA SER A 237 6.81 -19.12 2.82
C SER A 237 6.22 -19.69 4.11
N ARG A 238 5.81 -20.98 4.10
CA ARG A 238 5.39 -21.69 5.32
C ARG A 238 6.43 -21.66 6.46
N TRP A 239 7.71 -21.52 6.13
CA TRP A 239 8.80 -21.53 7.12
C TRP A 239 8.88 -20.21 7.89
N ASP A 240 8.51 -19.09 7.23
CA ASP A 240 8.44 -17.76 7.84
C ASP A 240 7.14 -17.59 8.64
N VAL A 241 6.05 -18.25 8.19
CA VAL A 241 4.76 -18.34 8.90
C VAL A 241 4.84 -19.20 10.17
N LYS A 242 5.63 -20.29 10.16
CA LYS A 242 5.63 -21.30 11.24
C LYS A 242 5.83 -20.71 12.66
N PRO A 243 6.80 -19.80 12.94
CA PRO A 243 6.99 -19.25 14.27
C PRO A 243 5.79 -18.44 14.79
N TYR A 244 5.03 -17.79 13.92
CA TYR A 244 3.84 -17.03 14.31
C TYR A 244 2.71 -17.94 14.81
N LEU A 245 2.49 -19.06 14.11
CA LEU A 245 1.52 -20.09 14.50
C LEU A 245 1.96 -20.82 15.78
N GLU A 246 3.21 -21.32 15.84
CA GLU A 246 3.74 -22.00 17.04
C GLU A 246 3.80 -21.11 18.28
N SER A 247 3.88 -19.79 18.11
CA SER A 247 3.98 -18.86 19.23
C SER A 247 2.62 -18.32 19.71
N GLY A 248 1.52 -18.52 18.97
CA GLY A 248 0.21 -17.97 19.30
C GLY A 248 0.19 -16.43 19.27
N ALA A 249 0.83 -15.84 18.27
CA ALA A 249 1.02 -14.38 18.16
C ALA A 249 0.05 -13.68 17.20
N VAL A 250 -0.71 -14.44 16.40
CA VAL A 250 -1.63 -13.95 15.36
C VAL A 250 -2.94 -14.74 15.42
N ASP A 251 -4.05 -14.06 15.16
CA ASP A 251 -5.40 -14.63 15.08
C ASP A 251 -5.86 -14.78 13.61
N ILE A 252 -5.32 -13.93 12.73
CA ILE A 252 -5.55 -13.91 11.28
C ILE A 252 -4.19 -13.91 10.58
N LEU A 253 -3.98 -14.80 9.61
CA LEU A 253 -2.82 -14.74 8.72
C LEU A 253 -3.20 -14.13 7.37
N GLN A 254 -2.35 -13.21 6.90
CA GLN A 254 -2.56 -12.45 5.66
C GLN A 254 -1.43 -12.68 4.63
N PRO A 255 -1.19 -13.94 4.20
CA PRO A 255 -0.19 -14.23 3.18
C PRO A 255 -0.61 -13.65 1.83
N ASP A 256 0.31 -12.98 1.13
CA ASP A 256 0.09 -12.50 -0.24
C ASP A 256 0.39 -13.62 -1.26
N VAL A 257 -0.55 -13.90 -2.17
CA VAL A 257 -0.41 -14.96 -3.19
C VAL A 257 0.76 -14.74 -4.15
N CYS A 258 1.10 -13.48 -4.42
CA CYS A 258 2.26 -13.09 -5.21
C CYS A 258 3.55 -13.15 -4.41
N HIS A 259 3.56 -13.10 -3.07
CA HIS A 259 4.82 -13.17 -2.29
C HIS A 259 5.13 -14.53 -1.67
N VAL A 260 4.16 -15.44 -1.50
CA VAL A 260 4.41 -16.79 -0.92
C VAL A 260 4.85 -17.87 -1.91
N GLY A 261 4.86 -17.59 -3.22
CA GLY A 261 5.08 -18.62 -4.25
C GLY A 261 3.79 -19.23 -4.79
N GLY A 262 2.75 -18.41 -4.97
CA GLY A 262 1.54 -18.76 -5.71
C GLY A 262 0.50 -19.61 -4.97
N ILE A 263 -0.51 -20.02 -5.73
CA ILE A 263 -1.65 -20.86 -5.30
C ILE A 263 -1.16 -22.13 -4.60
N SER A 264 -0.11 -22.75 -5.13
CA SER A 264 0.49 -23.96 -4.56
C SER A 264 0.97 -23.78 -3.12
N GLU A 265 1.65 -22.67 -2.78
CA GLU A 265 2.09 -22.43 -1.40
C GLU A 265 0.98 -21.84 -0.53
N LEU A 266 0.18 -20.91 -1.08
CA LEU A 266 -0.95 -20.30 -0.36
C LEU A 266 -1.93 -21.36 0.17
N ARG A 267 -2.28 -22.38 -0.64
CA ARG A 267 -3.16 -23.47 -0.19
C ARG A 267 -2.53 -24.31 0.93
N ARG A 268 -1.21 -24.51 0.91
CA ARG A 268 -0.47 -25.23 1.97
C ARG A 268 -0.40 -24.39 3.25
N ILE A 269 -0.20 -23.08 3.15
CA ILE A 269 -0.23 -22.14 4.28
C ILE A 269 -1.63 -22.08 4.90
N ALA A 270 -2.68 -21.96 4.09
CA ALA A 270 -4.07 -21.99 4.57
C ALA A 270 -4.39 -23.26 5.40
N THR A 271 -4.00 -24.43 4.88
CA THR A 271 -4.13 -25.72 5.57
C THR A 271 -3.33 -25.76 6.89
N MET A 272 -2.17 -25.08 6.94
CA MET A 272 -1.37 -25.01 8.15
C MET A 272 -2.06 -24.13 9.21
N CYS A 273 -2.57 -22.95 8.85
CA CYS A 273 -3.30 -22.05 9.74
C CYS A 273 -4.54 -22.72 10.36
N GLU A 274 -5.27 -23.53 9.58
CA GLU A 274 -6.43 -24.32 10.02
C GLU A 274 -6.10 -25.22 11.22
N THR A 275 -4.86 -25.73 11.33
CA THR A 275 -4.45 -26.58 12.48
C THR A 275 -4.08 -25.80 13.76
N TYR A 276 -4.12 -24.46 13.73
CA TYR A 276 -3.84 -23.59 14.88
C TYR A 276 -5.03 -22.70 15.27
N ASP A 277 -6.22 -22.93 14.71
CA ASP A 277 -7.42 -22.07 14.84
C ASP A 277 -7.20 -20.63 14.32
N VAL A 278 -6.26 -20.46 13.37
CA VAL A 278 -5.93 -19.16 12.75
C VAL A 278 -6.70 -18.98 11.45
N ALA A 279 -7.39 -17.85 11.34
CA ALA A 279 -8.15 -17.47 10.15
C ALA A 279 -7.24 -17.07 8.97
N LEU A 280 -7.75 -17.21 7.75
CA LEU A 280 -7.08 -16.76 6.53
C LEU A 280 -7.80 -15.53 5.95
N ALA A 281 -7.04 -14.47 5.68
CA ALA A 281 -7.50 -13.30 4.93
C ALA A 281 -6.37 -12.80 4.01
N PRO A 282 -6.22 -13.37 2.79
CA PRO A 282 -5.06 -13.09 1.95
C PRO A 282 -4.90 -11.60 1.60
N HIS A 283 -3.71 -11.06 1.86
CA HIS A 283 -3.31 -9.73 1.42
C HIS A 283 -3.36 -9.70 -0.12
N CYS A 284 -4.07 -8.72 -0.68
CA CYS A 284 -4.20 -8.56 -2.13
C CYS A 284 -4.57 -7.13 -2.57
N PRO A 285 -3.70 -6.14 -2.33
CA PRO A 285 -3.79 -4.81 -2.93
C PRO A 285 -3.39 -4.76 -4.42
N LEU A 286 -3.06 -5.94 -4.99
CA LEU A 286 -2.43 -6.16 -6.28
C LEU A 286 -3.45 -6.18 -7.45
N GLY A 287 -3.05 -6.78 -8.58
CA GLY A 287 -3.84 -6.86 -9.81
C GLY A 287 -4.95 -7.92 -9.82
N PRO A 288 -5.72 -7.99 -10.91
CA PRO A 288 -6.85 -8.90 -11.04
C PRO A 288 -6.45 -10.38 -11.12
N ILE A 289 -5.20 -10.66 -11.53
CA ILE A 289 -4.69 -12.03 -11.62
C ILE A 289 -4.31 -12.53 -10.23
N ALA A 290 -3.64 -11.71 -9.41
CA ALA A 290 -3.42 -11.97 -7.99
C ALA A 290 -4.76 -12.18 -7.26
N LEU A 291 -5.72 -11.25 -7.42
CA LEU A 291 -7.02 -11.36 -6.74
C LEU A 291 -7.77 -12.63 -7.14
N ALA A 292 -7.79 -12.99 -8.42
CA ALA A 292 -8.40 -14.24 -8.86
C ALA A 292 -7.67 -15.47 -8.29
N ALA A 293 -6.34 -15.42 -8.13
CA ALA A 293 -5.57 -16.50 -7.53
C ALA A 293 -5.91 -16.70 -6.04
N CYS A 294 -6.07 -15.61 -5.26
CA CYS A 294 -6.60 -15.67 -3.89
C CYS A 294 -7.99 -16.32 -3.86
N VAL A 295 -8.93 -15.81 -4.67
CA VAL A 295 -10.32 -16.29 -4.77
C VAL A 295 -10.42 -17.80 -5.03
N GLN A 296 -9.52 -18.38 -5.83
CA GLN A 296 -9.49 -19.83 -6.09
C GLN A 296 -9.05 -20.64 -4.85
N VAL A 297 -8.21 -20.09 -3.97
CA VAL A 297 -7.82 -20.71 -2.69
C VAL A 297 -8.86 -20.46 -1.59
N ASP A 298 -9.44 -19.25 -1.54
CA ASP A 298 -10.53 -18.87 -0.63
C ASP A 298 -11.77 -19.74 -0.83
N ALA A 299 -12.04 -20.15 -2.08
CA ALA A 299 -13.13 -21.06 -2.40
C ALA A 299 -13.04 -22.41 -1.67
N CYS A 300 -11.83 -22.90 -1.37
CA CYS A 300 -11.57 -24.26 -0.88
C CYS A 300 -10.89 -24.34 0.51
N SER A 301 -10.55 -23.21 1.13
CA SER A 301 -9.92 -23.15 2.47
C SER A 301 -10.98 -23.04 3.57
N ALA A 302 -10.97 -23.91 4.58
CA ALA A 302 -12.05 -23.93 5.58
C ALA A 302 -12.07 -22.64 6.43
N ASN A 303 -10.89 -22.21 6.88
CA ASN A 303 -10.61 -21.04 7.71
C ASN A 303 -10.62 -19.67 7.00
N PHE A 304 -11.07 -19.60 5.74
CA PHE A 304 -11.23 -18.32 5.04
C PHE A 304 -12.25 -17.40 5.76
N ALA A 305 -11.84 -16.17 6.07
CA ALA A 305 -12.65 -15.17 6.77
C ALA A 305 -13.13 -14.02 5.88
N ILE A 306 -12.22 -13.37 5.14
CA ILE A 306 -12.51 -12.23 4.27
C ILE A 306 -11.37 -12.01 3.26
N GLN A 307 -11.66 -11.53 2.05
CA GLN A 307 -10.66 -11.20 1.03
C GLN A 307 -10.53 -9.67 0.86
N GLU A 308 -9.31 -9.18 0.73
CA GLU A 308 -9.01 -7.81 0.32
C GLU A 308 -9.32 -7.57 -1.17
N MET A 309 -9.86 -6.39 -1.51
CA MET A 309 -10.01 -5.93 -2.90
C MET A 309 -9.47 -4.52 -3.10
N SER A 310 -8.61 -4.36 -4.11
CA SER A 310 -8.07 -3.09 -4.61
C SER A 310 -8.99 -2.34 -5.59
N LEU A 311 -10.27 -2.72 -5.70
CA LEU A 311 -11.22 -2.14 -6.66
C LEU A 311 -11.41 -0.63 -6.45
N GLY A 312 -11.07 0.18 -7.46
CA GLY A 312 -11.12 1.64 -7.37
C GLY A 312 -10.31 2.20 -6.20
N ILE A 313 -9.14 1.62 -5.91
CA ILE A 313 -8.31 2.02 -4.77
C ILE A 313 -7.69 3.42 -4.97
N HIS A 314 -7.72 4.23 -3.92
CA HIS A 314 -7.42 5.67 -3.97
C HIS A 314 -6.03 5.99 -4.55
N TYR A 315 -5.00 5.17 -4.27
CA TYR A 315 -3.64 5.37 -4.81
C TYR A 315 -3.45 4.91 -6.27
N ASN A 316 -4.48 4.35 -6.91
CA ASN A 316 -4.53 4.08 -8.36
C ASN A 316 -5.36 5.15 -9.12
N ALA A 317 -5.87 6.19 -8.43
CA ALA A 317 -6.74 7.20 -9.04
C ALA A 317 -6.08 7.89 -10.25
N GLY A 318 -6.80 7.95 -11.37
CA GLY A 318 -6.27 8.48 -12.64
C GLY A 318 -5.42 7.50 -13.45
N THR A 319 -5.20 6.28 -12.95
CA THR A 319 -4.47 5.18 -13.63
C THR A 319 -5.37 3.96 -13.80
N GLN A 320 -4.78 2.79 -14.04
CA GLN A 320 -5.48 1.52 -14.24
C GLN A 320 -5.88 0.85 -12.92
N ASP A 321 -6.95 0.07 -13.00
CA ASP A 321 -7.63 -0.58 -11.89
C ASP A 321 -7.89 -2.07 -12.22
N LEU A 322 -8.39 -2.87 -11.28
CA LEU A 322 -8.65 -4.31 -11.44
C LEU A 322 -9.43 -4.67 -12.73
N THR A 323 -10.36 -3.83 -13.13
CA THR A 323 -11.20 -4.01 -14.33
C THR A 323 -10.48 -3.68 -15.65
N SER A 324 -9.34 -2.99 -15.62
CA SER A 324 -8.68 -2.40 -16.81
C SER A 324 -7.96 -3.41 -17.71
N TYR A 325 -7.81 -4.65 -17.27
CA TYR A 325 -7.10 -5.72 -17.99
C TYR A 325 -7.97 -6.96 -18.23
N SER A 326 -9.28 -6.87 -17.99
CA SER A 326 -10.22 -7.99 -18.06
C SER A 326 -11.34 -7.74 -19.09
N LYS A 327 -11.76 -8.79 -19.79
CA LYS A 327 -12.91 -8.79 -20.71
C LYS A 327 -14.25 -9.07 -20.02
N ASN A 328 -14.21 -9.55 -18.78
CA ASN A 328 -15.36 -9.89 -17.95
C ASN A 328 -15.32 -9.16 -16.58
N PRO A 329 -15.20 -7.81 -16.56
CA PRO A 329 -15.01 -7.05 -15.32
C PRO A 329 -16.17 -7.15 -14.33
N GLU A 330 -17.36 -7.56 -14.79
CA GLU A 330 -18.56 -7.75 -13.97
C GLU A 330 -18.45 -8.84 -12.90
N VAL A 331 -17.45 -9.73 -12.99
CA VAL A 331 -17.17 -10.72 -11.93
C VAL A 331 -16.67 -10.10 -10.62
N TRP A 332 -16.22 -8.84 -10.67
CA TRP A 332 -15.78 -8.07 -9.50
C TRP A 332 -16.88 -7.21 -8.88
N ASN A 333 -18.13 -7.33 -9.34
CA ASN A 333 -19.26 -6.60 -8.76
C ASN A 333 -19.52 -7.06 -7.32
N VAL A 334 -19.37 -6.12 -6.37
CA VAL A 334 -19.63 -6.37 -4.96
C VAL A 334 -21.10 -6.14 -4.62
N LYS A 335 -21.68 -7.06 -3.86
CA LYS A 335 -23.07 -7.00 -3.40
C LYS A 335 -23.17 -7.48 -1.95
N ASP A 336 -23.80 -6.68 -1.10
CA ASP A 336 -24.07 -6.98 0.32
C ASP A 336 -22.80 -7.40 1.11
N GLY A 337 -21.62 -6.90 0.72
CA GLY A 337 -20.32 -7.25 1.28
C GLY A 337 -19.65 -8.50 0.69
N TYR A 338 -20.09 -8.99 -0.47
CA TYR A 338 -19.58 -10.21 -1.11
C TYR A 338 -19.35 -10.06 -2.62
N ILE A 339 -18.45 -10.86 -3.18
CA ILE A 339 -18.45 -11.23 -4.61
C ILE A 339 -18.97 -12.67 -4.78
N ASP A 340 -19.63 -12.95 -5.90
CA ASP A 340 -19.96 -14.34 -6.28
C ASP A 340 -18.68 -15.11 -6.67
N LEU A 341 -18.66 -16.42 -6.46
CA LEU A 341 -17.47 -17.23 -6.76
C LEU A 341 -17.26 -17.38 -8.27
N LEU A 342 -16.03 -17.13 -8.73
CA LEU A 342 -15.60 -17.29 -10.12
C LEU A 342 -15.78 -18.74 -10.62
N THR A 343 -16.70 -18.93 -11.58
CA THR A 343 -17.01 -20.26 -12.16
C THR A 343 -16.40 -20.52 -13.54
N GLY A 344 -15.79 -19.52 -14.18
CA GLY A 344 -15.14 -19.68 -15.48
C GLY A 344 -13.89 -20.58 -15.42
N PRO A 345 -13.38 -21.08 -16.56
CA PRO A 345 -12.20 -21.92 -16.58
C PRO A 345 -10.92 -21.18 -16.16
N GLY A 346 -9.94 -21.89 -15.61
CA GLY A 346 -8.70 -21.27 -15.13
C GLY A 346 -8.89 -20.54 -13.81
N LEU A 347 -8.35 -19.32 -13.75
CA LEU A 347 -8.63 -18.33 -12.71
C LEU A 347 -10.10 -17.87 -12.70
N GLY A 348 -10.87 -18.11 -13.76
CA GLY A 348 -12.25 -17.64 -13.92
C GLY A 348 -12.39 -16.20 -14.42
N ILE A 349 -11.26 -15.56 -14.75
CA ILE A 349 -11.20 -14.28 -15.46
C ILE A 349 -10.69 -14.46 -16.90
N GLU A 350 -11.08 -13.55 -17.79
CA GLU A 350 -10.56 -13.43 -19.15
C GLU A 350 -9.66 -12.20 -19.25
N ILE A 351 -8.36 -12.40 -19.49
CA ILE A 351 -7.38 -11.31 -19.64
C ILE A 351 -7.41 -10.76 -21.05
N ASP A 352 -7.37 -9.43 -21.17
CA ASP A 352 -7.18 -8.77 -22.44
C ASP A 352 -5.69 -8.61 -22.78
N GLU A 353 -5.15 -9.61 -23.50
CA GLU A 353 -3.75 -9.61 -23.95
C GLU A 353 -3.40 -8.41 -24.85
N GLU A 354 -4.33 -7.89 -25.66
CA GLU A 354 -4.09 -6.71 -26.49
C GLU A 354 -3.93 -5.48 -25.59
N GLN A 355 -4.83 -5.34 -24.60
CA GLN A 355 -4.78 -4.25 -23.62
C GLN A 355 -3.54 -4.34 -22.69
N VAL A 356 -3.13 -5.53 -22.29
CA VAL A 356 -1.88 -5.78 -21.54
C VAL A 356 -0.67 -5.34 -22.38
N ARG A 357 -0.52 -5.85 -23.61
CA ARG A 357 0.61 -5.50 -24.49
C ARG A 357 0.65 -4.00 -24.82
N ARG A 358 -0.52 -3.38 -25.06
CA ARG A 358 -0.67 -1.95 -25.35
C ARG A 358 -0.20 -1.04 -24.22
N LEU A 359 -0.41 -1.44 -22.96
CA LEU A 359 0.01 -0.66 -21.78
C LEU A 359 1.38 -1.06 -21.22
N SER A 360 1.89 -2.24 -21.60
CA SER A 360 3.27 -2.63 -21.29
C SER A 360 4.30 -1.96 -22.21
N ALA A 361 3.90 -1.58 -23.43
CA ALA A 361 4.72 -0.84 -24.37
C ALA A 361 5.12 0.55 -23.81
N GLY A 362 6.34 0.65 -23.28
CA GLY A 362 6.86 1.86 -22.65
C GLY A 362 6.59 1.96 -21.13
N ALA A 363 6.17 0.88 -20.47
CA ALA A 363 5.97 0.87 -19.03
C ALA A 363 7.31 0.98 -18.27
N GLU A 364 7.49 2.11 -17.57
CA GLU A 364 8.63 2.35 -16.68
C GLU A 364 8.48 1.58 -15.35
N THR A 365 9.59 1.42 -14.64
CA THR A 365 9.63 0.75 -13.34
C THR A 365 9.21 1.71 -12.23
N TRP A 366 8.14 1.40 -11.50
CA TRP A 366 7.81 2.14 -10.29
C TRP A 366 8.85 1.87 -9.20
N VAL A 367 9.36 2.95 -8.60
CA VAL A 367 10.33 2.92 -7.50
C VAL A 367 9.64 3.48 -6.26
N SER A 368 9.77 2.78 -5.12
CA SER A 368 9.16 3.24 -3.87
C SER A 368 9.70 4.63 -3.48
N PRO A 369 8.84 5.58 -3.09
CA PRO A 369 9.30 6.76 -2.39
C PRO A 369 9.96 6.35 -1.06
N GLY A 370 11.05 7.03 -0.69
CA GLY A 370 11.65 6.94 0.64
C GLY A 370 11.04 8.01 1.55
N PHE A 371 10.77 7.65 2.80
CA PHE A 371 10.21 8.55 3.81
C PHE A 371 11.31 9.04 4.77
N LEU A 372 11.30 10.33 5.05
CA LEU A 372 12.26 11.00 5.94
C LEU A 372 11.51 11.67 7.10
N GLY A 373 11.96 11.40 8.32
CA GLY A 373 11.47 12.09 9.52
C GLY A 373 11.93 13.57 9.58
N PRO A 374 11.36 14.39 10.48
CA PRO A 374 11.68 15.82 10.58
C PRO A 374 13.15 16.15 10.88
N GLY A 375 13.91 15.23 11.48
CA GLY A 375 15.35 15.34 11.71
C GLY A 375 16.22 14.69 10.62
N GLY A 376 15.60 14.12 9.57
CA GLY A 376 16.28 13.35 8.53
C GLY A 376 16.39 11.85 8.84
N GLU A 377 15.59 11.34 9.78
CA GLU A 377 15.52 9.92 10.11
C GLU A 377 15.02 9.09 8.91
N LEU A 378 15.63 7.93 8.66
CA LEU A 378 15.12 6.98 7.67
C LEU A 378 13.92 6.22 8.25
N LEU A 379 12.74 6.40 7.67
CA LEU A 379 11.52 5.70 8.08
C LEU A 379 11.23 4.50 7.16
N ALA A 380 10.45 3.54 7.66
CA ALA A 380 10.10 2.34 6.91
C ALA A 380 9.26 2.70 5.66
N GLY A 381 9.69 2.21 4.50
CA GLY A 381 8.98 2.45 3.24
C GLY A 381 7.61 1.77 3.23
N LEU A 382 6.60 2.49 2.74
CA LEU A 382 5.26 1.94 2.53
C LEU A 382 5.12 1.39 1.11
N CYS A 383 4.54 0.21 0.99
CA CYS A 383 4.42 -0.51 -0.29
C CYS A 383 3.63 0.26 -1.38
N LEU A 384 2.61 1.06 -1.01
CA LEU A 384 1.49 1.34 -1.93
C LEU A 384 1.01 2.81 -2.08
N ILE A 385 1.45 3.80 -1.30
CA ILE A 385 0.90 5.17 -1.41
C ILE A 385 1.49 5.95 -2.59
N HIS A 386 0.59 6.60 -3.35
CA HIS A 386 0.92 7.68 -4.29
C HIS A 386 0.65 9.03 -3.61
N PHE A 387 1.56 10.00 -3.75
CA PHE A 387 1.48 11.28 -3.04
C PHE A 387 0.26 12.13 -3.47
N SER A 388 -0.56 12.56 -2.51
CA SER A 388 -1.31 13.82 -2.66
C SER A 388 -0.31 14.99 -2.61
N TYR A 389 -0.40 15.91 -3.56
CA TYR A 389 0.64 16.92 -3.84
C TYR A 389 0.94 17.84 -2.64
N SER A 390 2.06 17.60 -1.95
CA SER A 390 2.73 18.55 -1.05
C SER A 390 4.20 18.16 -0.83
N ALA A 391 5.08 19.15 -0.75
CA ALA A 391 6.50 19.02 -0.36
C ALA A 391 7.43 18.09 -1.20
N PHE A 392 7.48 18.24 -2.53
CA PHE A 392 8.66 17.83 -3.31
C PHE A 392 9.58 19.02 -3.61
N ILE A 393 10.66 19.19 -2.85
CA ILE A 393 11.76 20.10 -3.21
C ILE A 393 12.72 19.33 -4.12
N SER A 394 12.65 19.56 -5.44
CA SER A 394 13.55 18.87 -6.38
C SER A 394 15.00 19.38 -6.25
N PRO A 395 16.03 18.51 -6.33
CA PRO A 395 17.44 18.90 -6.24
C PRO A 395 17.98 19.57 -7.54
N LYS A 396 17.18 20.44 -8.17
CA LYS A 396 17.52 21.16 -9.42
C LYS A 396 17.40 22.68 -9.26
N SER A 397 18.04 23.23 -8.22
CA SER A 397 18.06 24.68 -7.96
C SER A 397 19.44 25.26 -7.62
N PHE A 398 20.52 24.60 -8.02
CA PHE A 398 21.88 25.17 -8.01
C PHE A 398 22.20 25.89 -9.33
N ILE A 399 21.63 27.09 -9.52
CA ILE A 399 21.96 27.98 -10.65
C ILE A 399 22.38 29.36 -10.16
N SER A 400 23.70 29.60 -10.20
CA SER A 400 24.37 30.89 -10.43
C SER A 400 23.72 32.16 -9.84
N VAL A 401 24.01 32.45 -8.57
CA VAL A 401 23.91 33.84 -8.04
C VAL A 401 25.02 34.70 -8.69
N ARG A 402 24.72 35.30 -9.84
CA ARG A 402 25.56 36.31 -10.50
C ARG A 402 24.68 37.42 -11.10
N LYS A 403 25.01 38.67 -10.74
CA LYS A 403 24.36 39.93 -11.16
C LYS A 403 22.93 40.11 -10.65
N ILE A 404 22.77 40.95 -9.63
CA ILE A 404 22.26 42.34 -9.76
C ILE A 404 22.84 43.13 -8.58
N CYS A 405 23.66 44.13 -8.87
CA CYS A 405 24.04 45.26 -7.99
C CYS A 405 25.04 46.15 -8.76
N THR A 406 24.53 46.98 -9.67
CA THR A 406 25.35 47.95 -10.43
C THR A 406 25.00 49.36 -9.95
N LEU A 407 25.70 49.86 -8.92
CA LEU A 407 25.51 51.23 -8.44
C LEU A 407 26.81 51.85 -7.90
N THR A 408 27.66 52.22 -8.85
CA THR A 408 28.51 53.42 -8.88
C THR A 408 29.06 53.99 -7.56
N ILE A 409 30.30 53.62 -7.21
CA ILE A 409 31.31 54.55 -6.67
C ILE A 409 32.61 54.36 -7.49
N ARG A 410 33.38 55.44 -7.69
CA ARG A 410 34.68 55.46 -8.41
C ARG A 410 35.86 55.59 -7.43
N SER A 411 37.08 55.43 -7.94
CA SER A 411 38.40 55.57 -7.26
C SER A 411 38.72 54.50 -6.20
N SER A 412 39.97 54.03 -6.03
CA SER A 412 41.18 54.15 -6.88
C SER A 412 42.24 53.10 -6.48
N GLU A 413 43.26 52.92 -7.33
CA GLU A 413 44.64 52.44 -7.00
C GLU A 413 44.85 51.01 -6.45
N ASP A 414 45.27 50.13 -7.37
CA ASP A 414 46.55 49.40 -7.38
C ASP A 414 47.10 48.61 -6.16
N SER A 415 47.38 47.33 -6.47
CA SER A 415 48.64 46.59 -6.22
C SER A 415 48.81 45.62 -5.02
N ALA A 416 49.70 44.64 -5.27
CA ALA A 416 50.56 43.90 -4.34
C ALA A 416 49.96 43.08 -3.17
N SER A 417 49.83 41.77 -3.42
CA SER A 417 50.30 40.65 -2.57
C SER A 417 50.90 40.93 -1.17
N VAL A 418 50.55 40.09 -0.16
CA VAL A 418 51.47 39.19 0.60
C VAL A 418 50.77 38.45 1.79
N SER A 419 51.11 37.17 1.91
CA SER A 419 51.03 36.16 3.00
C SER A 419 50.26 36.32 4.34
N ARG A 420 49.78 35.12 4.79
CA ARG A 420 49.82 34.53 6.16
C ARG A 420 48.95 35.06 7.32
N GLU A 421 48.21 34.09 7.88
CA GLU A 421 48.14 33.71 9.31
C GLU A 421 48.10 34.81 10.39
N SER A 422 46.96 34.90 11.09
CA SER A 422 46.90 34.55 12.52
C SER A 422 45.46 34.44 13.03
N ARG A 423 45.27 33.73 14.15
CA ARG A 423 44.06 33.81 14.97
C ARG A 423 44.26 34.90 16.02
N GLU A 424 43.22 35.65 16.36
CA GLU A 424 42.70 35.70 17.74
C GLU A 424 41.41 36.51 17.86
N SER A 425 40.80 36.47 19.04
CA SER A 425 39.48 37.02 19.34
C SER A 425 39.48 38.49 19.75
N CYS A 426 38.39 39.21 19.47
CA CYS A 426 37.80 40.06 20.50
C CYS A 426 36.28 40.28 20.29
N THR A 427 35.56 40.45 21.39
CA THR A 427 34.13 40.79 21.43
C THR A 427 33.89 42.28 21.20
N GLN A 428 32.82 42.65 20.49
CA GLN A 428 32.13 43.92 20.76
C GLN A 428 30.63 43.84 20.44
N ARG A 429 29.78 44.19 21.41
CA ARG A 429 28.35 44.47 21.17
C ARG A 429 28.21 45.88 20.62
N ARG A 430 27.26 46.12 19.71
CA ARG A 430 26.62 47.43 19.52
C ARG A 430 25.13 47.25 19.32
N HIS A 431 24.34 48.00 20.09
CA HIS A 431 22.95 48.28 19.71
C HIS A 431 22.94 49.26 18.54
N VAL A 432 21.93 49.14 17.66
CA VAL A 432 21.54 50.20 16.74
C VAL A 432 20.01 50.20 16.73
N ASP A 433 19.41 51.26 17.26
CA ASP A 433 17.98 51.52 17.09
C ASP A 433 17.70 52.01 15.67
N PHE A 434 16.54 51.65 15.12
CA PHE A 434 15.97 52.33 13.95
C PHE A 434 14.51 52.69 14.24
N GLY A 435 14.20 53.98 14.09
CA GLY A 435 12.85 54.51 14.27
C GLY A 435 11.94 54.22 13.07
N ALA A 436 10.65 54.47 13.25
CA ALA A 436 9.68 54.45 12.17
C ALA A 436 9.88 55.64 11.22
N ASP A 437 9.59 55.45 9.92
CA ASP A 437 8.48 56.18 9.30
C ASP A 437 8.10 55.65 7.90
N VAL A 438 7.05 56.26 7.34
CA VAL A 438 6.52 56.17 5.95
C VAL A 438 5.37 55.19 5.71
N LEU A 439 4.16 55.77 5.64
CA LEU A 439 2.94 55.21 5.05
C LEU A 439 3.00 55.28 3.51
N GLY A 440 2.37 54.32 2.81
CA GLY A 440 2.33 54.30 1.34
C GLY A 440 1.33 53.30 0.74
N GLN A 441 0.12 53.80 0.47
CA GLN A 441 -0.99 53.26 -0.33
C GLN A 441 -0.72 52.09 -1.30
N LEU A 442 -1.69 51.16 -1.38
CA LEU A 442 -2.41 50.87 -2.64
C LEU A 442 -3.77 50.22 -2.37
N GLU A 443 -4.65 50.21 -3.37
CA GLU A 443 -6.11 50.24 -3.18
C GLU A 443 -6.86 48.91 -3.44
N THR A 444 -8.11 48.88 -2.99
CA THR A 444 -9.10 47.82 -3.20
C THR A 444 -9.63 47.78 -4.63
N SER A 445 -10.18 46.63 -5.03
CA SER A 445 -11.20 46.57 -6.08
C SER A 445 -12.29 45.55 -5.72
N GLU A 446 -13.51 46.05 -5.51
CA GLU A 446 -14.73 45.24 -5.47
C GLU A 446 -15.47 45.36 -6.82
N GLY A 447 -16.27 44.35 -7.14
CA GLY A 447 -17.23 44.39 -8.24
C GLY A 447 -18.46 43.57 -7.86
N GLY A 448 -19.59 44.24 -7.60
CA GLY A 448 -20.82 43.61 -7.11
C GLY A 448 -22.08 44.13 -7.80
N MET A 449 -23.16 43.34 -7.69
CA MET A 449 -24.57 43.62 -8.07
C MET A 449 -25.36 42.30 -7.77
N VAL A 450 -26.64 42.26 -7.35
CA VAL A 450 -27.76 43.23 -7.31
C VAL A 450 -28.61 43.06 -6.02
N ASN A 451 -29.26 44.16 -5.59
CA ASN A 451 -30.50 44.32 -4.78
C ASN A 451 -31.53 43.15 -4.80
N LYS A 452 -32.51 42.98 -3.89
CA LYS A 452 -33.11 43.72 -2.72
C LYS A 452 -33.95 42.68 -1.89
N ASP A 453 -34.74 42.92 -0.82
CA ASP A 453 -35.25 44.08 -0.04
C ASP A 453 -35.57 43.62 1.42
N PRO A 454 -35.89 44.49 2.41
CA PRO A 454 -35.96 44.14 3.85
C PRO A 454 -37.34 44.33 4.55
N GLU A 455 -37.40 43.86 5.82
CA GLU A 455 -38.25 44.21 7.00
C GLU A 455 -38.16 42.96 7.93
N ASP A 456 -38.10 42.90 9.26
CA ASP A 456 -38.05 43.78 10.46
C ASP A 456 -38.02 42.76 11.66
N ALA A 457 -37.67 43.02 12.92
CA ALA A 457 -36.85 44.04 13.61
C ALA A 457 -36.62 43.59 15.09
N LEU A 458 -35.58 44.10 15.77
CA LEU A 458 -35.37 44.09 17.26
C LEU A 458 -35.14 42.70 17.93
N GLU A 459 -34.48 42.54 19.08
CA GLU A 459 -33.55 43.39 19.86
C GLU A 459 -32.61 42.52 20.74
N ASP A 460 -31.71 43.19 21.48
CA ASP A 460 -30.72 42.73 22.49
C ASP A 460 -29.29 42.40 22.04
N GLY A 461 -28.33 43.02 22.75
CA GLY A 461 -26.90 42.76 22.61
C GLY A 461 -26.08 43.34 23.76
N GLN A 462 -24.94 42.71 24.04
CA GLN A 462 -23.85 43.25 24.88
C GLN A 462 -22.48 42.80 24.30
N PRO A 463 -21.39 43.54 24.58
CA PRO A 463 -20.24 43.60 23.67
C PRO A 463 -19.17 42.53 23.92
N LEU A 464 -18.55 42.06 22.84
CA LEU A 464 -17.29 41.31 22.89
C LEU A 464 -16.10 42.28 22.94
N GLY A 465 -15.15 41.98 23.84
CA GLY A 465 -13.91 42.75 24.00
C GLY A 465 -12.85 42.43 22.92
N PRO A 466 -11.76 43.22 22.84
CA PRO A 466 -10.74 43.05 21.81
C PRO A 466 -9.92 41.77 22.03
N HIS A 467 -10.03 40.81 21.12
CA HIS A 467 -9.20 39.60 21.13
C HIS A 467 -7.74 39.92 20.77
N THR A 468 -6.83 39.78 21.73
CA THR A 468 -5.39 39.93 21.52
C THR A 468 -4.81 38.70 20.81
N LEU A 469 -4.37 38.88 19.56
CA LEU A 469 -3.78 37.79 18.77
C LEU A 469 -2.32 37.52 19.19
N HIS A 470 -2.09 36.50 20.01
CA HIS A 470 -0.73 36.10 20.43
C HIS A 470 0.02 35.37 19.31
N VAL A 471 0.80 36.12 18.52
CA VAL A 471 1.73 35.57 17.52
C VAL A 471 3.10 35.31 18.17
N THR A 472 3.28 34.12 18.74
CA THR A 472 4.57 33.69 19.29
C THR A 472 5.52 33.27 18.16
N ARG A 473 6.33 34.22 17.67
CA ARG A 473 7.51 33.89 16.84
C ARG A 473 8.58 33.23 17.70
N TYR A 474 8.86 31.95 17.47
CA TYR A 474 10.18 31.40 17.78
C TYR A 474 11.16 31.79 16.65
N PHE A 475 12.34 32.27 17.03
CA PHE A 475 13.47 32.44 16.13
C PHE A 475 14.21 31.11 15.94
N LEU A 476 14.99 31.05 14.85
CA LEU A 476 15.86 29.93 14.44
C LEU A 476 16.90 29.56 15.51
#